data_AF-A0A962WI24-F1
#
_entry.id   AF-A0A962WI24-F1
#
_cell.length_a   1.000
_cell.length_b   1.000
_cell.length_c   1.000
_cell.angle_alpha   90.00
_cell.angle_beta   90.00
_cell.angle_gamma   90.00
#
_symmetry.space_group_name_H-M   'P 1'
#
loop_
_entity.id
_entity.type
_entity.pdbx_description
1 polymer ?
#
loop_
_entity_poly.entity_id
_entity_poly.type
_entity_poly.pdbx_seq_one_letter_code
_entity_poly.pdbx_strand_id
1 'polypeptide(L)'
;MRTTALTRKLHGAERRKRLTALLLLAPALLLMTFAFVVPIGALLTNAVHAPEFVQTAPRLAAALRDWDGEDLPPESVFALLVEEFGVAYADKSLARASTRLNYAMPGLRSLAMKTGRRAERLRPPYRDALVAGLPRWGELATWRALKSASSPYTEHFLLQALDLERTEAGAIARVDAQQQVYLNRLAVTFWISLVVTACCALIGYPMAYVVASAGARRGRLLLLLVLLPFWTSLLVRT
;
A
#
# COMPACT_ATOMS: atom_id res chain seq x y z
N MET A 1 44.10 36.36 21.64
CA MET A 1 43.29 36.90 20.53
C MET A 1 43.47 36.24 19.16
N ARG A 2 44.60 35.57 18.83
CA ARG A 2 44.82 34.97 17.49
C ARG A 2 44.11 33.62 17.24
N THR A 3 43.77 32.85 18.27
CA THR A 3 43.19 31.51 18.16
C THR A 3 41.71 31.51 17.75
N THR A 4 40.93 32.52 18.14
CA THR A 4 39.49 32.64 17.82
C THR A 4 39.23 33.05 16.37
N ALA A 5 40.15 33.80 15.74
CA ALA A 5 40.05 34.14 14.33
C ALA A 5 40.37 32.95 13.40
N LEU A 6 41.31 32.08 13.82
CA LEU A 6 41.68 30.86 13.11
C LEU A 6 40.56 29.81 13.15
N THR A 7 39.95 29.56 14.31
CA THR A 7 38.80 28.65 14.41
C THR A 7 37.60 29.14 13.60
N ARG A 8 37.31 30.44 13.58
CA ARG A 8 36.20 31.00 12.79
C ARG A 8 36.42 30.87 11.27
N LYS A 9 37.65 31.04 10.78
CA LYS A 9 38.00 30.80 9.35
C LYS A 9 37.95 29.31 8.97
N LEU A 10 38.36 28.41 9.88
CA LEU A 10 38.28 26.96 9.69
C LEU A 10 36.82 26.48 9.53
N HIS A 11 35.92 26.92 10.41
CA HIS A 11 34.49 26.59 10.32
C HIS A 11 33.83 27.11 9.03
N GLY A 12 34.24 28.29 8.55
CA GLY A 12 33.77 28.83 7.27
C GLY A 12 34.24 28.01 6.05
N ALA A 13 35.50 27.56 6.07
CA ALA A 13 36.05 26.69 5.03
C ALA A 13 35.44 25.28 5.07
N GLU A 14 35.21 24.72 6.26
CA GLU A 14 34.50 23.44 6.42
C GLU A 14 33.05 23.52 5.96
N ARG A 15 32.32 24.60 6.26
CA ARG A 15 30.95 24.79 5.76
C ARG A 15 30.89 24.84 4.24
N ARG A 16 31.84 25.52 3.58
CA ARG A 16 31.92 25.53 2.11
C ARG A 16 32.21 24.15 1.54
N LYS A 17 33.17 23.41 2.10
CA LYS A 17 33.45 22.02 1.67
C LYS A 17 32.25 21.09 1.89
N ARG A 18 31.55 21.20 3.03
CA ARG A 18 30.31 20.45 3.30
C ARG A 18 29.18 20.82 2.34
N LEU A 19 29.01 22.11 2.03
CA LEU A 19 28.02 22.57 1.06
C LEU A 19 28.32 22.06 -0.34
N THR A 20 29.58 22.10 -0.79
CA THR A 20 29.97 21.54 -2.10
C THR A 20 29.77 20.03 -2.15
N ALA A 21 30.10 19.29 -1.08
CA ALA A 21 29.85 17.86 -0.99
C ALA A 21 28.34 17.53 -1.01
N LEU A 22 27.53 18.28 -0.27
CA LEU A 22 26.06 18.17 -0.30
C LEU A 22 25.50 18.51 -1.69
N LEU A 23 26.04 19.53 -2.36
CA LEU A 23 25.60 19.92 -3.71
C LEU A 23 25.96 18.85 -4.76
N LEU A 24 27.09 18.15 -4.59
CA LEU A 24 27.47 17.00 -5.41
C LEU A 24 26.55 15.80 -5.18
N LEU A 25 26.09 15.59 -3.95
CA LEU A 25 25.18 14.51 -3.57
C LEU A 25 23.70 14.85 -3.84
N ALA A 26 23.35 16.13 -3.94
CA ALA A 26 21.98 16.61 -4.08
C ALA A 26 21.24 15.99 -5.28
N PRO A 27 21.82 15.86 -6.50
CA PRO A 27 21.13 15.26 -7.63
C PRO A 27 20.74 13.81 -7.37
N ALA A 28 21.63 13.02 -6.75
CA ALA A 28 21.37 11.63 -6.42
C ALA A 28 20.32 11.49 -5.31
N LEU A 29 20.38 12.34 -4.28
CA LEU A 29 19.38 12.37 -3.20
C LEU A 29 18.01 12.82 -3.71
N LEU A 30 17.95 13.82 -4.59
CA LEU A 30 16.71 14.27 -5.22
C LEU A 30 16.11 13.17 -6.09
N LEU A 31 16.93 12.51 -6.91
CA LEU A 31 16.49 11.37 -7.71
C LEU A 31 15.94 10.25 -6.83
N MET A 32 16.63 9.88 -5.75
CA MET A 32 16.17 8.85 -4.81
C MET A 32 14.86 9.25 -4.12
N THR A 33 14.71 10.52 -3.75
CA THR A 33 13.48 11.04 -3.15
C THR A 33 12.32 10.96 -4.14
N PHE A 34 12.53 11.39 -5.38
CA PHE A 34 11.49 11.38 -6.40
C PHE A 34 11.14 9.96 -6.86
N ALA A 35 12.12 9.08 -7.01
CA ALA A 35 11.91 7.73 -7.49
C ALA A 35 11.34 6.77 -6.44
N PHE A 36 11.61 7.00 -5.15
CA PHE A 36 11.17 6.10 -4.08
C PHE A 36 10.17 6.75 -3.12
N VAL A 37 10.49 7.92 -2.56
CA VAL A 37 9.67 8.54 -1.51
C VAL A 37 8.31 8.99 -2.05
N VAL A 38 8.29 9.62 -3.23
CA VAL A 38 7.03 10.10 -3.85
C VAL A 38 6.09 8.93 -4.20
N PRO A 39 6.51 7.86 -4.91
CA PRO A 39 5.64 6.73 -5.18
C PRO A 39 5.18 6.01 -3.90
N ILE A 40 6.05 5.86 -2.90
CA ILE A 40 5.67 5.27 -1.61
C ILE A 40 4.60 6.13 -0.93
N GLY A 41 4.78 7.46 -0.90
CA GLY A 41 3.80 8.39 -0.36
C GLY A 41 2.45 8.29 -1.08
N ALA A 42 2.45 8.26 -2.41
CA ALA A 42 1.25 8.07 -3.21
C ALA A 42 0.57 6.71 -2.91
N LEU A 43 1.33 5.63 -2.82
CA LEU A 43 0.81 4.31 -2.45
C LEU A 43 0.20 4.30 -1.05
N LEU A 44 0.80 5.00 -0.09
CA LEU A 44 0.26 5.14 1.27
C LEU A 44 -1.05 5.92 1.29
N THR A 45 -1.22 6.94 0.42
CA THR A 45 -2.50 7.64 0.32
C THR A 45 -3.63 6.73 -0.17
N ASN A 46 -3.35 5.75 -1.03
CA ASN A 46 -4.35 4.77 -1.48
C ASN A 46 -4.90 3.89 -0.34
N ALA A 47 -4.15 3.75 0.76
CA ALA A 47 -4.63 3.00 1.93
C ALA A 47 -5.79 3.71 2.65
N VAL A 48 -5.96 5.02 2.44
CA VAL A 48 -6.98 5.83 3.11
C VAL A 48 -7.96 6.42 2.10
N HIS A 49 -7.51 6.83 0.93
CA HIS A 49 -8.30 7.54 -0.08
C HIS A 49 -8.27 6.80 -1.42
N ALA A 50 -9.39 6.21 -1.82
CA ALA A 50 -9.48 5.38 -3.02
C ALA A 50 -10.74 5.73 -3.83
N PRO A 51 -10.73 6.81 -4.62
CA PRO A 51 -11.95 7.38 -5.19
C PRO A 51 -12.46 6.62 -6.42
N GLU A 52 -11.87 5.47 -6.80
CA GLU A 52 -12.14 4.85 -8.11
C GLU A 52 -13.62 4.48 -8.29
N PHE A 53 -14.25 3.90 -7.26
CA PHE A 53 -15.68 3.56 -7.33
C PHE A 53 -16.56 4.81 -7.45
N VAL A 54 -16.27 5.86 -6.67
CA VAL A 54 -17.03 7.11 -6.67
C VAL A 54 -16.86 7.88 -7.98
N GLN A 55 -15.70 7.79 -8.62
CA GLN A 55 -15.45 8.41 -9.93
C GLN A 55 -16.13 7.64 -11.06
N THR A 56 -16.19 6.31 -10.98
CA THR A 56 -16.78 5.47 -12.02
C THR A 56 -18.31 5.41 -11.94
N ALA A 57 -18.89 5.44 -10.74
CA ALA A 57 -20.34 5.36 -10.54
C ALA A 57 -20.80 6.44 -9.53
N PRO A 58 -20.73 7.73 -9.89
CA PRO A 58 -20.95 8.83 -8.95
C PRO A 58 -22.40 8.93 -8.46
N ARG A 59 -23.39 8.67 -9.32
CA ARG A 59 -24.81 8.74 -8.92
C ARG A 59 -25.18 7.56 -8.03
N LEU A 60 -24.71 6.37 -8.37
CA LEU A 60 -24.87 5.19 -7.54
C LEU A 60 -24.22 5.38 -6.17
N ALA A 61 -22.97 5.87 -6.13
CA ALA A 61 -22.27 6.12 -4.87
C ALA A 61 -22.95 7.21 -4.01
N ALA A 62 -23.58 8.21 -4.62
CA ALA A 62 -24.41 9.17 -3.89
C ALA A 62 -25.66 8.51 -3.31
N ALA A 63 -26.43 7.78 -4.12
CA ALA A 63 -27.66 7.14 -3.68
C ALA A 63 -27.43 6.08 -2.58
N LEU A 64 -26.30 5.34 -2.64
CA LEU A 64 -25.93 4.36 -1.62
C LEU A 64 -25.49 5.01 -0.30
N ARG A 65 -24.94 6.22 -0.33
CA ARG A 65 -24.61 6.97 0.90
C ARG A 65 -25.88 7.43 1.63
N ASP A 66 -26.91 7.81 0.88
CA ASP A 66 -28.17 8.29 1.42
C ASP A 66 -29.12 7.15 1.87
N TRP A 67 -28.94 5.94 1.33
CA TRP A 67 -29.69 4.75 1.73
C TRP A 67 -29.37 4.32 3.17
N ASP A 68 -30.37 3.91 3.94
CA ASP A 68 -30.26 3.57 5.37
C ASP A 68 -29.38 2.34 5.66
N GLY A 69 -29.41 1.31 4.81
CA GLY A 69 -28.68 0.06 5.03
C GLY A 69 -29.48 -1.04 5.75
N GLU A 70 -30.77 -0.82 6.00
CA GLU A 70 -31.63 -1.77 6.73
C GLU A 70 -32.29 -2.78 5.79
N ASP A 71 -32.93 -2.30 4.72
CA ASP A 71 -33.63 -3.12 3.73
C ASP A 71 -33.03 -2.99 2.34
N LEU A 72 -33.33 -3.92 1.44
CA LEU A 72 -32.91 -3.84 0.04
C LEU A 72 -33.21 -2.45 -0.56
N PRO A 73 -32.24 -1.83 -1.27
CA PRO A 73 -32.38 -0.46 -1.72
C PRO A 73 -33.51 -0.34 -2.76
N PRO A 74 -34.04 0.88 -2.95
CA PRO A 74 -35.15 1.10 -3.87
C PRO A 74 -34.76 0.78 -5.32
N GLU A 75 -35.77 0.50 -6.13
CA GLU A 75 -35.62 0.17 -7.56
C GLU A 75 -34.81 1.22 -8.34
N SER A 76 -34.85 2.49 -7.93
CA SER A 76 -34.03 3.56 -8.49
C SER A 76 -32.52 3.32 -8.33
N VAL A 77 -32.08 2.72 -7.22
CA VAL A 77 -30.67 2.37 -6.98
C VAL A 77 -30.26 1.19 -7.84
N PHE A 78 -31.14 0.20 -8.02
CA PHE A 78 -30.91 -0.90 -8.96
C PHE A 78 -30.80 -0.40 -10.41
N ALA A 79 -31.63 0.56 -10.81
CA ALA A 79 -31.53 1.19 -12.13
C ALA A 79 -30.18 1.89 -12.33
N LEU A 80 -29.75 2.71 -11.35
CA LEU A 80 -28.45 3.39 -11.38
C LEU A 80 -27.27 2.39 -11.43
N LEU A 81 -27.37 1.28 -10.70
CA LEU A 81 -26.37 0.21 -10.73
C LEU A 81 -26.20 -0.35 -12.15
N VAL A 82 -27.30 -0.71 -12.81
CA VAL A 82 -27.28 -1.26 -14.17
C VAL A 82 -26.75 -0.24 -15.16
N GLU A 83 -27.22 1.01 -15.07
CA GLU A 83 -26.82 2.09 -15.97
C GLU A 83 -25.32 2.41 -15.85
N GLU A 84 -24.84 2.76 -14.65
CA GLU A 84 -23.46 3.20 -14.45
C GLU A 84 -22.46 2.05 -14.60
N PHE A 85 -22.80 0.81 -14.17
CA PHE A 85 -21.92 -0.33 -14.44
C PHE A 85 -21.92 -0.73 -15.92
N GLY A 86 -23.03 -0.54 -16.64
CA GLY A 86 -23.08 -0.73 -18.08
C GLY A 86 -22.14 0.22 -18.81
N VAL A 87 -22.25 1.52 -18.52
CA VAL A 87 -21.38 2.56 -19.08
C VAL A 87 -19.92 2.30 -18.74
N ALA A 88 -19.62 2.04 -17.46
CA ALA A 88 -18.27 1.76 -16.98
C ALA A 88 -17.68 0.45 -17.54
N TYR A 89 -18.52 -0.52 -17.91
CA TYR A 89 -18.06 -1.74 -18.56
C TYR A 89 -17.69 -1.46 -20.01
N ALA A 90 -18.50 -0.66 -20.72
CA ALA A 90 -18.26 -0.29 -22.11
C ALA A 90 -16.99 0.55 -22.29
N ASP A 91 -16.71 1.47 -21.35
CA ASP A 91 -15.50 2.32 -21.37
C ASP A 91 -14.24 1.66 -20.75
N LYS A 92 -14.37 0.40 -20.28
CA LYS A 92 -13.31 -0.40 -19.62
C LYS A 92 -12.82 0.16 -18.27
N SER A 93 -13.50 1.12 -17.68
CA SER A 93 -13.17 1.69 -16.37
C SER A 93 -13.63 0.81 -15.19
N LEU A 94 -14.70 0.02 -15.38
CA LEU A 94 -15.28 -0.86 -14.34
C LEU A 94 -14.26 -1.88 -13.82
N ALA A 95 -13.33 -2.34 -14.66
CA ALA A 95 -12.30 -3.29 -14.26
C ALA A 95 -11.31 -2.70 -13.25
N ARG A 96 -11.12 -1.38 -13.20
CA ARG A 96 -10.28 -0.73 -12.18
C ARG A 96 -11.09 -0.47 -10.91
N ALA A 97 -12.28 0.11 -11.05
CA ALA A 97 -13.18 0.41 -9.93
C ALA A 97 -13.60 -0.85 -9.13
N SER A 98 -13.92 -1.94 -9.84
CA SER A 98 -14.37 -3.18 -9.21
C SER A 98 -13.28 -3.93 -8.45
N THR A 99 -11.99 -3.62 -8.64
CA THR A 99 -10.91 -4.19 -7.83
C THR A 99 -11.09 -3.81 -6.36
N ARG A 100 -11.44 -2.54 -6.09
CA ARG A 100 -11.69 -2.06 -4.74
C ARG A 100 -12.87 -2.75 -4.07
N LEU A 101 -13.94 -2.98 -4.84
CA LEU A 101 -15.13 -3.66 -4.36
C LEU A 101 -14.83 -5.05 -3.80
N ASN A 102 -13.80 -5.73 -4.33
CA ASN A 102 -13.42 -7.05 -3.83
C ASN A 102 -12.83 -7.05 -2.42
N TYR A 103 -12.30 -5.92 -1.95
CA TYR A 103 -11.85 -5.79 -0.56
C TYR A 103 -13.01 -5.66 0.42
N ALA A 104 -14.13 -5.08 -0.02
CA ALA A 104 -15.33 -4.96 0.82
C ALA A 104 -16.04 -6.30 1.01
N MET A 105 -16.09 -7.12 -0.05
CA MET A 105 -16.60 -8.50 0.03
C MET A 105 -16.01 -9.36 -1.09
N PRO A 106 -15.53 -10.58 -0.78
CA PRO A 106 -15.03 -11.51 -1.78
C PRO A 106 -16.05 -11.78 -2.91
N GLY A 107 -15.59 -11.66 -4.15
CA GLY A 107 -16.38 -11.94 -5.35
C GLY A 107 -17.26 -10.79 -5.84
N LEU A 108 -17.30 -9.64 -5.14
CA LEU A 108 -17.97 -8.43 -5.61
C LEU A 108 -17.43 -7.95 -6.96
N ARG A 109 -16.13 -8.09 -7.20
CA ARG A 109 -15.52 -7.75 -8.50
C ARG A 109 -16.20 -8.51 -9.64
N SER A 110 -16.29 -9.83 -9.50
CA SER A 110 -16.90 -10.69 -10.51
C SER A 110 -18.38 -10.39 -10.68
N LEU A 111 -19.08 -10.06 -9.59
CA LEU A 111 -20.48 -9.66 -9.62
C LEU A 111 -20.67 -8.33 -10.39
N ALA A 112 -19.87 -7.31 -10.10
CA ALA A 112 -19.87 -6.04 -10.81
C ALA A 112 -19.58 -6.22 -12.31
N MET A 113 -18.54 -6.98 -12.65
CA MET A 113 -18.18 -7.25 -14.06
C MET A 113 -19.28 -8.01 -14.81
N LYS A 114 -19.93 -9.00 -14.17
CA LYS A 114 -21.08 -9.71 -14.77
C LYS A 114 -22.29 -8.80 -14.96
N THR A 115 -22.50 -7.86 -14.04
CA THR A 115 -23.58 -6.88 -14.08
C THR A 115 -23.39 -5.93 -15.25
N GLY A 116 -22.21 -5.30 -15.36
CA GLY A 116 -21.88 -4.43 -16.49
C GLY A 116 -21.98 -5.15 -17.84
N ARG A 117 -21.49 -6.38 -17.94
CA ARG A 117 -21.62 -7.21 -19.16
C ARG A 117 -23.08 -7.48 -19.56
N ARG A 118 -24.00 -7.58 -18.59
CA ARG A 118 -25.42 -7.88 -18.84
C ARG A 118 -26.29 -6.61 -18.92
N ALA A 119 -25.73 -5.44 -18.64
CA ALA A 119 -26.46 -4.20 -18.46
C ALA A 119 -27.37 -3.85 -19.66
N GLU A 120 -26.88 -3.96 -20.89
CA GLU A 120 -27.65 -3.65 -22.10
C GLU A 120 -28.90 -4.53 -22.29
N ARG A 121 -28.86 -5.76 -21.76
CA ARG A 121 -29.92 -6.77 -21.92
C ARG A 121 -30.97 -6.69 -20.81
N LEU A 122 -30.64 -6.05 -19.69
CA LEU A 122 -31.55 -5.90 -18.57
C LEU A 122 -32.62 -4.87 -18.91
N ARG A 123 -33.84 -5.13 -18.42
CA ARG A 123 -35.00 -4.26 -18.58
C ARG A 123 -35.70 -4.10 -17.22
N PRO A 124 -36.42 -2.99 -16.99
CA PRO A 124 -37.22 -2.82 -15.79
C PRO A 124 -38.29 -3.91 -15.64
N PRO A 125 -38.63 -4.36 -14.42
CA PRO A 125 -38.00 -4.00 -13.15
C PRO A 125 -36.59 -4.61 -12.99
N TYR A 126 -35.60 -3.76 -12.76
CA TYR A 126 -34.19 -4.07 -12.64
C TYR A 126 -33.88 -4.91 -11.42
N ARG A 127 -34.56 -4.72 -10.29
CA ARG A 127 -34.39 -5.57 -9.10
C ARG A 127 -34.61 -7.04 -9.44
N ASP A 128 -35.77 -7.39 -10.00
CA ASP A 128 -36.11 -8.77 -10.29
C ASP A 128 -35.24 -9.33 -11.42
N ALA A 129 -34.99 -8.53 -12.46
CA ALA A 129 -34.15 -8.92 -13.58
C ALA A 129 -32.69 -9.20 -13.14
N LEU A 130 -32.14 -8.41 -12.21
CA LEU A 130 -30.81 -8.63 -11.66
C LEU A 130 -30.76 -9.85 -10.76
N VAL A 131 -31.69 -9.98 -9.82
CA VAL A 131 -31.71 -11.09 -8.86
C VAL A 131 -31.91 -12.43 -9.57
N ALA A 132 -32.74 -12.49 -10.61
CA ALA A 132 -32.94 -13.71 -11.40
C ALA A 132 -31.65 -14.21 -12.07
N GLY A 133 -30.79 -13.29 -12.54
CA GLY A 133 -29.55 -13.65 -13.22
C GLY A 133 -28.31 -13.70 -12.31
N LEU A 134 -28.35 -12.99 -11.19
CA LEU A 134 -27.25 -12.73 -10.25
C LEU A 134 -27.82 -12.67 -8.82
N PRO A 135 -28.08 -13.84 -8.19
CA PRO A 135 -28.82 -13.93 -6.92
C PRO A 135 -28.20 -13.12 -5.77
N ARG A 136 -26.89 -12.91 -5.79
CA ARG A 136 -26.16 -12.12 -4.77
C ARG A 136 -26.62 -10.67 -4.68
N TRP A 137 -27.24 -10.10 -5.72
CA TRP A 137 -27.85 -8.76 -5.65
C TRP A 137 -29.14 -8.73 -4.82
N GLY A 138 -29.69 -9.90 -4.44
CA GLY A 138 -30.79 -10.02 -3.49
C GLY A 138 -30.33 -10.08 -2.03
N GLU A 139 -29.02 -10.16 -1.78
CA GLU A 139 -28.46 -10.21 -0.44
C GLU A 139 -28.17 -8.80 0.08
N LEU A 140 -28.65 -8.50 1.29
CA LEU A 140 -28.41 -7.21 1.95
C LEU A 140 -26.91 -6.95 2.19
N ALA A 141 -26.13 -8.00 2.49
CA ALA A 141 -24.69 -7.93 2.68
C ALA A 141 -23.96 -7.36 1.46
N THR A 142 -24.39 -7.71 0.24
CA THR A 142 -23.82 -7.18 -1.02
C THR A 142 -23.99 -5.66 -1.11
N TRP A 143 -25.17 -5.16 -0.74
CA TRP A 143 -25.47 -3.73 -0.77
C TRP A 143 -24.75 -2.96 0.32
N ARG A 144 -24.64 -3.52 1.54
CA ARG A 144 -23.84 -2.95 2.62
C ARG A 144 -22.36 -2.85 2.25
N ALA A 145 -21.81 -3.88 1.60
CA ALA A 145 -20.45 -3.88 1.09
C ALA A 145 -20.26 -2.86 -0.06
N LEU A 146 -21.27 -2.62 -0.88
CA LEU A 146 -21.23 -1.57 -1.91
C LEU A 146 -21.33 -0.17 -1.30
N LYS A 147 -22.15 0.00 -0.25
CA LYS A 147 -22.27 1.24 0.54
C LYS A 147 -20.94 1.57 1.24
N SER A 148 -20.26 0.59 1.85
CA SER A 148 -18.95 0.83 2.46
C SER A 148 -17.90 1.27 1.43
N ALA A 149 -17.97 0.75 0.20
CA ALA A 149 -17.12 1.18 -0.91
C ALA A 149 -17.53 2.54 -1.52
N SER A 150 -18.73 3.06 -1.21
CA SER A 150 -19.22 4.37 -1.68
C SER A 150 -18.58 5.55 -0.95
N SER A 151 -17.87 5.31 0.16
CA SER A 151 -17.01 6.31 0.79
C SER A 151 -15.64 6.37 0.09
N PRO A 152 -15.16 7.57 -0.30
CA PRO A 152 -13.78 7.75 -0.79
C PRO A 152 -12.75 7.36 0.27
N TYR A 153 -13.11 7.49 1.55
CA TYR A 153 -12.25 7.23 2.69
C TYR A 153 -12.50 5.86 3.29
N THR A 154 -11.43 5.12 3.60
CA THR A 154 -11.50 3.81 4.25
C THR A 154 -10.54 3.75 5.45
N GLU A 155 -11.05 3.26 6.59
CA GLU A 155 -10.24 2.90 7.76
C GLU A 155 -9.90 1.41 7.78
N HIS A 156 -10.47 0.62 6.86
CA HIS A 156 -10.38 -0.84 6.85
C HIS A 156 -8.94 -1.34 6.79
N PHE A 157 -8.11 -0.79 5.89
CA PHE A 157 -6.72 -1.20 5.75
C PHE A 157 -5.86 -0.81 6.97
N LEU A 158 -6.21 0.31 7.63
CA LEU A 158 -5.51 0.75 8.82
C LEU A 158 -5.82 -0.16 10.02
N LEU A 159 -7.08 -0.56 10.17
CA LEU A 159 -7.50 -1.52 11.19
C LEU A 159 -6.87 -2.89 10.92
N GLN A 160 -6.91 -3.39 9.69
CA GLN A 160 -6.30 -4.67 9.32
C GLN A 160 -4.78 -4.69 9.55
N ALA A 161 -4.08 -3.58 9.31
CA ALA A 161 -2.65 -3.48 9.59
C ALA A 161 -2.30 -3.72 11.07
N LEU A 162 -3.27 -3.52 11.98
CA LEU A 162 -3.16 -3.75 13.42
C LEU A 162 -3.88 -5.04 13.87
N ASP A 163 -4.24 -5.92 12.92
CA ASP A 163 -5.05 -7.12 13.17
C ASP A 163 -6.43 -6.81 13.83
N LEU A 164 -7.01 -5.66 13.49
CA LEU A 164 -8.34 -5.20 13.92
C LEU A 164 -9.34 -5.22 12.76
N GLU A 165 -10.62 -5.44 13.08
CA GLU A 165 -11.73 -5.39 12.13
C GLU A 165 -12.94 -4.69 12.75
N ARG A 166 -13.75 -4.06 11.90
CA ARG A 166 -15.01 -3.47 12.30
C ARG A 166 -16.13 -4.48 12.07
N THR A 167 -16.74 -4.92 13.16
CA THR A 167 -17.85 -5.89 13.15
C THR A 167 -19.11 -5.29 12.49
N GLU A 168 -20.07 -6.13 12.11
CA GLU A 168 -21.34 -5.67 11.52
C GLU A 168 -22.13 -4.71 12.44
N ALA A 169 -21.91 -4.79 13.76
CA ALA A 169 -22.49 -3.88 14.75
C ALA A 169 -21.74 -2.52 14.87
N GLY A 170 -20.70 -2.30 14.05
CA GLY A 170 -19.90 -1.07 14.04
C GLY A 170 -18.87 -0.97 15.17
N ALA A 171 -18.68 -2.01 15.98
CA ALA A 171 -17.65 -2.06 17.02
C ALA A 171 -16.31 -2.53 16.45
N ILE A 172 -15.21 -1.98 16.95
CA ILE A 172 -13.85 -2.40 16.61
C ILE A 172 -13.50 -3.62 17.47
N ALA A 173 -13.22 -4.74 16.83
CA ALA A 173 -12.81 -5.98 17.48
C ALA A 173 -11.47 -6.46 16.90
N ARG A 174 -10.82 -7.40 17.60
CA ARG A 174 -9.68 -8.11 17.03
C ARG A 174 -10.19 -9.13 16.01
N VAL A 175 -9.45 -9.24 14.91
CA VAL A 175 -9.65 -10.28 13.90
C VAL A 175 -9.48 -11.66 14.55
N ASP A 176 -10.14 -12.70 14.02
CA ASP A 176 -10.01 -14.07 14.52
C ASP A 176 -8.54 -14.52 14.61
N ALA A 177 -8.21 -15.33 15.62
CA ALA A 177 -6.83 -15.77 15.89
C ALA A 177 -6.15 -16.47 14.68
N GLN A 178 -6.91 -17.10 13.78
CA GLN A 178 -6.35 -17.70 12.57
C GLN A 178 -6.01 -16.68 11.48
N GLN A 179 -6.58 -15.47 11.56
CA GLN A 179 -6.44 -14.39 10.59
C GLN A 179 -5.56 -13.22 11.09
N GLN A 180 -5.17 -13.22 12.38
CA GLN A 180 -4.19 -12.28 12.94
C GLN A 180 -2.77 -12.62 12.43
N VAL A 181 -2.37 -12.00 11.33
CA VAL A 181 -1.11 -12.32 10.66
C VAL A 181 -0.16 -11.13 10.65
N TYR A 182 -0.65 -9.89 10.68
CA TYR A 182 0.15 -8.71 10.36
C TYR A 182 1.14 -8.37 11.48
N LEU A 183 0.68 -8.22 12.72
CA LEU A 183 1.54 -7.83 13.84
C LEU A 183 2.57 -8.91 14.17
N ASN A 184 2.16 -10.18 14.12
CA ASN A 184 3.06 -11.30 14.38
C ASN A 184 4.19 -11.36 13.33
N ARG A 185 3.85 -11.23 12.03
CA ARG A 185 4.86 -11.19 10.96
C ARG A 185 5.82 -10.02 11.16
N LEU A 186 5.30 -8.84 11.50
CA LEU A 186 6.10 -7.64 11.72
C LEU A 186 7.05 -7.81 12.92
N ALA A 187 6.59 -8.44 14.01
CA ALA A 187 7.44 -8.76 15.15
C ALA A 187 8.58 -9.72 14.78
N VAL A 188 8.28 -10.76 14.00
CA VAL A 188 9.31 -11.72 13.53
C VAL A 188 10.34 -11.03 12.63
N THR A 189 9.94 -10.17 11.69
CA THR A 189 10.90 -9.48 10.82
C THR A 189 11.77 -8.48 11.58
N PHE A 190 11.20 -7.76 12.56
CA PHE A 190 11.96 -6.89 13.46
C PHE A 190 12.93 -7.68 14.34
N TRP A 191 12.50 -8.83 14.86
CA TRP A 191 13.36 -9.68 15.67
C TRP A 191 14.54 -10.22 14.87
N ILE A 192 14.28 -10.76 13.67
CA ILE A 192 15.33 -11.27 12.79
C ILE A 192 16.30 -10.15 12.41
N SER A 193 15.81 -8.97 12.04
CA SER A 193 16.70 -7.85 11.68
C SER A 193 17.56 -7.40 12.85
N LEU A 194 16.99 -7.30 14.06
CA LEU A 194 17.72 -6.96 15.28
C LEU A 194 18.83 -7.99 15.59
N VAL A 195 18.50 -9.28 15.53
CA VAL A 195 19.46 -10.37 15.77
C VAL A 195 20.58 -10.34 14.73
N VAL A 196 20.24 -10.19 13.45
CA VAL A 196 21.24 -10.09 12.37
C VAL A 196 22.13 -8.87 12.56
N THR A 197 21.57 -7.71 12.88
CA THR A 197 22.35 -6.49 13.18
C THR A 197 23.30 -6.71 14.35
N ALA A 198 22.84 -7.32 15.43
CA ALA A 198 23.67 -7.64 16.59
C ALA A 198 24.81 -8.60 16.22
N CYS A 199 24.52 -9.69 15.49
CA CYS A 199 25.54 -10.62 15.01
C CYS A 199 26.55 -9.94 14.08
N CYS A 200 26.10 -9.11 13.14
CA CYS A 200 26.97 -8.34 12.26
C CYS A 200 27.85 -7.37 13.03
N ALA A 201 27.35 -6.72 14.07
CA ALA A 201 28.16 -5.86 14.93
C ALA A 201 29.17 -6.67 15.73
N LEU A 202 28.76 -7.77 16.35
CA LEU A 202 29.61 -8.63 17.18
C LEU A 202 30.73 -9.32 16.39
N ILE A 203 30.48 -9.72 15.15
CA ILE A 203 31.45 -10.43 14.30
C ILE A 203 32.19 -9.45 13.38
N GLY A 204 31.47 -8.51 12.78
CA GLY A 204 32.02 -7.55 11.82
C GLY A 204 32.91 -6.49 12.46
N TYR A 205 32.57 -6.02 13.67
CA TYR A 205 33.40 -5.03 14.38
C TYR A 205 34.81 -5.54 14.72
N PRO A 206 35.01 -6.72 15.35
CA PRO A 206 36.35 -7.22 15.62
C PRO A 206 37.11 -7.52 14.33
N MET A 207 36.44 -8.03 13.29
CA MET A 207 37.05 -8.23 11.98
C MET A 207 37.55 -6.90 11.39
N ALA A 208 36.74 -5.85 11.42
CA ALA A 208 37.12 -4.52 10.95
C ALA A 208 38.29 -3.94 11.76
N TYR A 209 38.30 -4.16 13.08
CA TYR A 209 39.41 -3.75 13.95
C TYR A 209 40.72 -4.47 13.60
N VAL A 210 40.69 -5.78 13.34
CA VAL A 210 41.87 -6.55 12.90
C VAL A 210 42.35 -6.03 11.54
N VAL A 211 41.46 -5.76 10.60
CA VAL A 211 41.83 -5.22 9.28
C VAL A 211 42.45 -3.83 9.40
N ALA A 212 41.90 -2.96 10.25
CA ALA A 212 42.40 -1.59 10.47
C ALA A 212 43.77 -1.57 11.17
N SER A 213 44.04 -2.54 12.04
CA SER A 213 45.29 -2.66 12.79
C SER A 213 46.37 -3.47 12.06
N ALA A 214 46.00 -4.22 11.01
CA ALA A 214 46.93 -5.05 10.22
C ALA A 214 47.78 -4.23 9.21
N GLY A 215 49.04 -4.64 9.02
CA GLY A 215 49.92 -4.04 8.02
C GLY A 215 49.38 -4.09 6.58
N ALA A 216 49.76 -3.11 5.74
CA ALA A 216 49.15 -2.81 4.43
C ALA A 216 49.05 -3.99 3.43
N ARG A 217 49.89 -5.03 3.52
CA ARG A 217 49.76 -6.25 2.70
C ARG A 217 48.64 -7.17 3.20
N ARG A 218 48.57 -7.41 4.51
CA ARG A 218 47.57 -8.30 5.12
C ARG A 218 46.17 -7.70 5.09
N GLY A 219 46.03 -6.39 5.36
CA GLY A 219 44.75 -5.68 5.27
C GLY A 219 44.12 -5.74 3.88
N ARG A 220 44.91 -5.58 2.81
CA ARG A 220 44.45 -5.73 1.42
C ARG A 220 43.94 -7.14 1.12
N LEU A 221 44.63 -8.17 1.61
CA LEU A 221 44.25 -9.56 1.38
C LEU A 221 42.96 -9.94 2.14
N LEU A 222 42.82 -9.46 3.38
CA LEU A 222 41.59 -9.63 4.17
C LEU A 222 40.38 -8.90 3.55
N LEU A 223 40.57 -7.65 3.08
CA LEU A 223 39.51 -6.92 2.38
C LEU A 223 39.07 -7.65 1.10
N LEU A 224 40.02 -8.17 0.32
CA LEU A 224 39.71 -8.95 -0.88
C LEU A 224 38.90 -10.21 -0.54
N LEU A 225 39.28 -10.94 0.52
CA LEU A 225 38.58 -12.15 0.96
C LEU A 225 37.12 -11.88 1.37
N VAL A 226 36.86 -10.74 2.03
CA VAL A 226 35.51 -10.32 2.46
C VAL A 226 34.65 -9.87 1.27
N LEU A 227 35.23 -9.17 0.29
CA LEU A 227 34.49 -8.76 -0.90
C LEU A 227 34.24 -9.90 -1.89
N LEU A 228 35.11 -10.92 -1.95
CA LEU A 228 35.00 -12.03 -2.90
C LEU A 228 33.60 -12.71 -2.93
N PRO A 229 32.96 -13.07 -1.80
CA PRO A 229 31.61 -13.66 -1.80
C PRO A 229 30.51 -12.72 -2.29
N PHE A 230 30.73 -11.39 -2.23
CA PHE A 230 29.81 -10.43 -2.83
C PHE A 230 29.82 -10.54 -4.36
N TRP A 231 31.01 -10.71 -4.96
CA TRP A 231 31.17 -10.87 -6.40
C TRP A 231 30.65 -12.22 -6.91
N THR A 232 30.83 -13.32 -6.16
CA THR A 232 30.31 -14.63 -6.57
C THR A 232 28.77 -14.65 -6.60
N SER A 233 28.10 -13.97 -5.67
CA SER A 233 26.63 -13.89 -5.68
C SER A 233 26.08 -13.08 -6.85
N LEU A 234 26.79 -12.07 -7.35
CA LEU A 234 26.37 -11.31 -8.53
C LEU A 234 26.59 -12.10 -9.82
N LEU A 235 27.75 -12.76 -9.94
CA LEU A 235 28.16 -13.51 -11.13
C LEU A 235 27.34 -14.79 -11.36
N VAL A 236 26.76 -15.36 -10.30
CA VAL A 236 25.83 -16.51 -10.40
C VAL A 236 24.40 -16.06 -10.73
N ARG A 237 24.03 -14.80 -10.50
CA ARG A 237 22.66 -14.28 -10.71
C ARG A 237 22.50 -13.49 -12.02
N THR A 238 23.57 -13.34 -12.80
CA THR A 238 23.58 -12.80 -14.18
C THR A 238 23.86 -13.91 -15.16
#